data_AF-A0A917AZL6-F1
#
_entry.id   AF-A0A917AZL6-F1
#
_cell.length_a   1.000
_cell.length_b   1.000
_cell.length_c   1.000
_cell.angle_alpha   90.00
_cell.angle_beta   90.00
_cell.angle_gamma   90.00
#
_symmetry.space_group_name_H-M   'P 1'
#
loop_
_entity.id
_entity.type
_entity.pdbx_description
1 polymer ?
#
loop_
_entity_poly.entity_id
_entity_poly.type
_entity_poly.pdbx_seq_one_letter_code
_entity_poly.pdbx_strand_id
1 'polypeptide(L)'
;MNHTIAPPTDFPECITLSPRGETFIEQLGVALIVGTVSTHQLSPALLQFWEFGVRQGERNKRPEIDQANADANRLYALHFNPRTILKVGLPFPELENIREAMYAEGGSYGGRAA
;
A
#
# COMPACT_ATOMS: atom_id res chain seq x y z
N MET A 1 26.96 20.79 12.95
CA MET A 1 27.36 19.57 13.68
C MET A 1 26.24 18.56 13.49
N ASN A 2 26.45 17.53 12.65
CA ASN A 2 25.43 16.52 12.38
C ASN A 2 25.52 15.46 13.49
N HIS A 3 24.58 15.51 14.44
CA HIS A 3 24.42 14.44 15.41
C HIS A 3 23.68 13.28 14.73
N THR A 4 24.42 12.26 14.30
CA THR A 4 23.84 10.97 13.93
C THR A 4 23.38 10.29 15.23
N ILE A 5 22.09 10.39 15.54
CA ILE A 5 21.49 9.68 16.66
C ILE A 5 21.33 8.23 16.22
N ALA A 6 22.10 7.31 16.82
CA ALA A 6 21.90 5.89 16.61
C ALA A 6 20.49 5.52 17.10
N PRO A 7 19.73 4.70 16.36
CA PRO A 7 18.40 4.30 16.79
C PRO A 7 18.52 3.55 18.13
N PRO A 8 17.64 3.83 19.11
CA PRO A 8 17.62 3.07 20.34
C PRO A 8 17.44 1.58 20.02
N THR A 9 18.26 0.74 20.64
CA THR A 9 18.24 -0.71 20.44
C THR A 9 17.18 -1.42 21.25
N ASP A 10 16.49 -0.70 22.14
CA ASP A 10 15.51 -1.26 23.05
C ASP A 10 14.26 -0.38 23.06
N PHE A 11 13.20 -0.88 22.41
CA PHE A 11 11.87 -0.29 22.44
C PHE A 11 10.98 -1.17 23.30
N PRO A 12 10.04 -0.59 24.09
CA PRO A 12 9.06 -1.40 24.79
C PRO A 12 8.24 -2.21 23.80
N GLU A 13 7.82 -3.43 24.19
CA GLU A 13 6.99 -4.31 23.35
C GLU A 13 5.70 -3.62 22.87
N CYS A 14 5.17 -2.70 23.70
CA CYS A 14 4.02 -1.88 23.37
C CYS A 14 4.24 -0.45 23.86
N ILE A 15 4.10 0.51 22.95
CA ILE A 15 4.06 1.93 23.29
C ILE A 15 2.60 2.27 23.59
N THR A 16 2.30 2.62 24.83
CA THR A 16 0.95 3.01 25.25
C THR A 16 0.84 4.52 25.42
N LEU A 17 -0.26 5.10 24.95
CA LEU A 17 -0.61 6.48 25.26
C LEU A 17 -1.62 6.53 26.41
N SER A 18 -1.78 7.72 27.00
CA SER A 18 -2.94 7.96 27.87
C SER A 18 -4.25 7.75 27.10
N PRO A 19 -5.38 7.38 27.76
CA PRO A 19 -6.65 7.18 27.07
C PRO A 19 -7.08 8.37 26.19
N ARG A 20 -6.83 9.59 26.68
CA ARG A 20 -7.10 10.82 25.91
C ARG A 20 -6.16 10.98 24.72
N GLY A 21 -4.92 10.53 24.85
CA GLY A 21 -3.93 10.51 23.77
C GLY A 21 -4.35 9.55 22.65
N GLU A 22 -4.77 8.34 22.99
CA GLU A 22 -5.28 7.36 22.02
C GLU A 22 -6.46 7.93 21.23
N THR A 23 -7.51 8.39 21.93
CA THR A 23 -8.68 8.98 21.28
C THR A 23 -8.33 10.18 20.41
N PHE A 24 -7.38 11.02 20.84
CA PHE A 24 -6.95 12.16 20.04
C PHE A 24 -6.24 11.72 18.76
N ILE A 25 -5.35 10.74 18.82
CA ILE A 25 -4.64 10.22 17.64
C ILE A 25 -5.61 9.53 16.67
N GLU A 26 -6.58 8.76 17.18
CA GLU A 26 -7.65 8.17 16.36
C GLU A 26 -8.45 9.25 15.61
N GLN A 27 -8.93 10.28 16.33
CA GLN A 27 -9.68 11.38 15.74
C GLN A 27 -8.84 12.20 14.76
N LEU A 28 -7.56 12.41 15.06
CA LEU A 28 -6.61 13.09 14.17
C LEU A 28 -6.43 12.31 12.86
N GLY A 29 -6.33 10.98 12.93
CA GLY A 29 -6.28 10.11 11.76
C GLY A 29 -7.52 10.25 10.88
N VAL A 30 -8.71 10.25 11.47
CA VAL A 30 -9.97 10.48 10.74
C VAL A 30 -10.00 11.88 10.12
N ALA A 31 -9.57 12.91 10.87
CA ALA A 31 -9.54 14.28 10.38
C ALA A 31 -8.58 14.48 9.20
N LEU A 32 -7.46 13.74 9.16
CA LEU A 32 -6.53 13.71 8.03
C LEU A 32 -7.15 13.05 6.80
N ILE A 33 -7.89 11.94 6.98
CA ILE A 33 -8.59 11.25 5.87
C ILE A 33 -9.67 12.14 5.25
N VAL A 34 -10.46 12.82 6.09
CA VAL A 34 -11.54 13.70 5.65
C VAL A 34 -11.03 15.05 5.11
N GLY A 35 -9.76 15.38 5.37
CA GLY A 35 -9.13 16.63 4.92
C GLY A 35 -9.41 17.85 5.81
N THR A 36 -9.99 17.64 6.99
CA THR A 36 -10.20 18.70 8.01
C THR A 36 -8.86 19.18 8.58
N VAL A 37 -7.88 18.26 8.68
CA VAL A 37 -6.51 18.56 9.07
C VAL A 37 -5.59 18.21 7.90
N SER A 38 -4.58 19.03 7.67
CA SER A 38 -3.56 18.82 6.63
C SER A 38 -2.25 18.32 7.24
N THR A 39 -1.46 17.59 6.44
CA THR A 39 -0.17 17.02 6.85
C THR A 39 0.86 18.04 7.36
N HIS A 40 0.81 19.29 6.88
CA HIS A 40 1.68 20.38 7.34
C HIS A 40 1.43 20.80 8.80
N GLN A 41 0.27 20.45 9.37
CA GLN A 41 -0.09 20.73 10.75
C GLN A 41 0.44 19.67 11.72
N LEU A 42 1.02 18.58 11.19
CA LEU A 42 1.57 17.50 11.99
C LEU A 42 3.00 17.80 12.43
N SER A 43 3.37 17.29 13.61
CA SER A 43 4.78 17.22 13.97
C SER A 43 5.53 16.27 13.01
N PRO A 44 6.85 16.42 12.84
CA PRO A 44 7.62 15.55 11.94
C PRO A 44 7.47 14.05 12.24
N ALA A 45 7.35 13.67 13.52
CA ALA A 45 7.15 12.26 13.90
C ALA A 45 5.77 11.74 13.48
N LEU A 46 4.70 12.51 13.72
CA LEU A 46 3.35 12.13 13.32
C LEU A 46 3.19 12.06 11.80
N LEU A 47 3.86 12.97 11.08
CA LEU A 47 3.91 12.93 9.63
C LEU A 47 4.56 11.63 9.12
N GLN A 48 5.68 11.22 9.70
CA GLN A 48 6.34 9.96 9.32
C GLN A 48 5.43 8.74 9.56
N PHE A 49 4.75 8.68 10.70
CA PHE A 49 3.79 7.60 10.98
C PHE A 49 2.63 7.58 9.98
N TRP A 50 2.06 8.75 9.69
CA TRP A 50 1.00 8.90 8.69
C TRP A 50 1.46 8.42 7.30
N GLU A 51 2.60 8.91 6.82
CA GLU A 51 3.14 8.52 5.52
C GLU A 51 3.49 7.04 5.44
N PHE A 52 3.93 6.42 6.54
CA PHE A 52 4.17 4.99 6.59
C PHE A 52 2.85 4.22 6.44
N GLY A 53 1.82 4.60 7.22
CA GLY A 53 0.49 4.01 7.14
C GLY A 53 -0.13 4.13 5.76
N VAL A 54 -0.09 5.32 5.15
CA VAL A 54 -0.61 5.55 3.79
C VAL A 54 0.14 4.71 2.77
N ARG A 55 1.49 4.68 2.80
CA ARG A 55 2.27 3.85 1.86
C ARG A 55 1.97 2.36 1.99
N GLN A 56 1.78 1.87 3.21
CA GLN A 56 1.41 0.46 3.44
C GLN A 56 -0.02 0.19 2.94
N GLY A 57 -0.97 1.08 3.22
CA GLY A 57 -2.34 0.98 2.73
C GLY A 57 -2.41 0.97 1.20
N GLU A 58 -1.69 1.88 0.54
CA GLU A 58 -1.57 1.92 -0.91
C GLU A 58 -0.98 0.64 -1.49
N ARG A 59 0.08 0.09 -0.87
CA ARG A 59 0.69 -1.16 -1.32
C ARG A 59 -0.28 -2.33 -1.21
N ASN A 60 -1.01 -2.42 -0.10
CA ASN A 60 -1.98 -3.48 0.14
C ASN A 60 -3.17 -3.40 -0.83
N LYS A 61 -3.59 -2.18 -1.20
CA LYS A 61 -4.70 -1.94 -2.12
C LYS A 61 -4.30 -1.87 -3.58
N ARG A 62 -3.01 -1.74 -3.90
CA ARG A 62 -2.50 -1.66 -5.27
C ARG A 62 -3.03 -2.78 -6.17
N PRO A 63 -3.08 -4.06 -5.76
CA PRO A 63 -3.55 -5.11 -6.65
C PRO A 63 -5.04 -5.00 -7.00
N GLU A 64 -5.88 -4.63 -6.04
CA GLU A 64 -7.31 -4.39 -6.26
C GLU A 64 -7.51 -3.23 -7.25
N ILE A 65 -6.72 -2.16 -7.10
CA ILE A 65 -6.74 -0.98 -7.98
C ILE A 65 -6.28 -1.36 -9.39
N ASP A 66 -5.19 -2.13 -9.51
CA ASP A 66 -4.64 -2.57 -10.80
C ASP A 66 -5.64 -3.45 -11.56
N GLN A 67 -6.34 -4.33 -10.84
CA GLN A 67 -7.41 -5.14 -11.41
C GLN A 67 -8.57 -4.27 -11.90
N ALA A 68 -9.06 -3.33 -11.08
CA ALA A 68 -10.14 -2.43 -11.47
C ALA A 68 -9.79 -1.60 -12.71
N ASN A 69 -8.54 -1.12 -12.79
CA ASN A 69 -8.03 -0.41 -13.96
C ASN A 69 -7.94 -1.30 -15.20
N ALA A 70 -7.47 -2.55 -15.05
CA ALA A 70 -7.43 -3.51 -16.14
C ALA A 70 -8.84 -3.82 -16.68
N ASP A 71 -9.83 -3.97 -15.79
CA ASP A 71 -11.22 -4.19 -16.16
C ASP A 71 -11.83 -2.97 -16.86
N ALA A 72 -11.59 -1.76 -16.35
CA ALA A 72 -12.02 -0.52 -17.00
C ALA A 72 -11.45 -0.39 -18.43
N ASN A 73 -10.15 -0.66 -18.60
CA ASN A 73 -9.50 -0.63 -19.92
C ASN A 73 -10.09 -1.67 -20.89
N ARG A 74 -10.41 -2.88 -20.42
CA ARG A 74 -11.09 -3.91 -21.23
C ARG A 74 -12.46 -3.45 -21.69
N LEU A 75 -13.26 -2.88 -20.79
CA LEU A 75 -14.60 -2.37 -21.10
C LEU A 75 -14.54 -1.21 -22.10
N TYR A 76 -13.58 -0.31 -21.92
CA TYR A 76 -13.33 0.78 -22.86
C TYR A 76 -12.97 0.23 -24.26
N ALA A 77 -12.06 -0.74 -24.33
CA ALA A 77 -11.67 -1.37 -25.60
C ALA A 77 -12.83 -2.06 -26.32
N LEU A 78 -13.75 -2.71 -25.59
CA LEU A 78 -14.96 -3.31 -26.16
C LEU A 78 -15.93 -2.26 -26.73
N HIS A 79 -16.10 -1.14 -26.03
CA HIS A 79 -17.01 -0.09 -26.45
C HIS A 79 -16.60 0.52 -27.80
N PHE A 80 -15.29 0.71 -28.01
CA PHE A 80 -14.75 1.30 -29.23
C PHE A 80 -14.33 0.29 -30.30
N ASN A 81 -14.14 -0.99 -29.94
CA ASN A 81 -13.85 -2.07 -30.87
C ASN A 81 -14.58 -3.36 -30.44
N PRO A 82 -15.86 -3.52 -30.83
CA PRO A 82 -16.69 -4.64 -30.37
C PRO A 82 -16.27 -6.01 -30.94
N ARG A 83 -15.30 -6.05 -31.86
CA ARG A 83 -14.71 -7.30 -32.37
C ARG A 83 -13.50 -7.79 -31.56
N THR A 84 -13.11 -7.06 -30.52
CA THR A 84 -11.99 -7.44 -29.66
C THR A 84 -12.36 -8.68 -28.84
N ILE A 85 -11.59 -9.76 -28.98
CA ILE A 85 -11.75 -10.96 -28.15
C ILE A 85 -11.22 -10.64 -26.75
N LEU A 86 -12.12 -10.62 -25.78
CA LEU A 86 -11.79 -10.51 -24.35
C LEU A 86 -11.01 -11.75 -23.90
N LYS A 87 -9.70 -11.60 -23.68
CA LYS A 87 -8.99 -12.50 -22.77
C LYS A 87 -9.29 -12.02 -21.35
N VAL A 88 -10.23 -12.67 -20.69
CA VAL A 88 -10.41 -12.54 -19.24
C VAL A 88 -9.08 -12.94 -18.60
N GLY A 89 -8.41 -11.99 -17.94
CA GLY A 89 -7.23 -12.31 -17.15
C GLY A 89 -7.66 -13.13 -15.94
N LEU A 90 -6.77 -13.98 -15.42
CA LEU A 90 -7.03 -14.78 -14.24
C LEU A 90 -7.46 -13.86 -13.08
N PRO A 91 -8.53 -14.18 -12.33
CA PRO A 91 -8.96 -13.39 -11.19
C PRO A 91 -7.86 -13.33 -10.12
N PHE A 92 -7.86 -12.26 -9.31
CA PHE A 92 -6.83 -11.99 -8.30
C PHE A 92 -6.44 -13.19 -7.41
N PRO A 93 -7.37 -14.05 -6.93
CA PRO A 93 -7.00 -15.24 -6.16
C PRO A 93 -6.08 -16.20 -6.92
N GLU A 94 -6.22 -16.33 -8.24
CA GLU A 94 -5.36 -17.17 -9.05
C GLU A 94 -3.99 -16.53 -9.30
N LEU A 95 -3.93 -15.20 -9.43
CA LEU A 95 -2.66 -14.47 -9.50
C LEU A 95 -1.88 -14.56 -8.18
N GLU A 96 -2.57 -14.53 -7.05
CA GLU A 96 -1.96 -14.69 -5.73
C GLU A 96 -1.45 -16.12 -5.53
N ASN A 97 -2.21 -17.14 -5.95
CA ASN A 97 -1.73 -18.53 -5.95
C ASN A 97 -0.48 -18.70 -6.82
N ILE A 98 -0.42 -18.06 -7.99
CA ILE A 98 0.77 -18.06 -8.86
C ILE A 98 1.94 -17.31 -8.20
N ARG A 99 1.67 -16.18 -7.53
CA ARG A 99 2.66 -15.39 -6.80
C ARG A 99 3.24 -16.19 -5.63
N GLU A 100 2.40 -16.84 -4.83
CA GLU A 100 2.81 -17.70 -3.72
C GLU A 100 3.60 -18.92 -4.22
N ALA A 101 3.16 -19.55 -5.32
CA ALA A 101 3.93 -20.61 -5.97
C ALA A 101 5.31 -20.12 -6.42
N MET A 102 5.41 -18.92 -7.00
CA MET A 102 6.68 -18.31 -7.40
C MET A 102 7.60 -17.98 -6.20
N TYR A 103 7.05 -17.61 -5.05
CA TYR A 103 7.84 -17.38 -3.84
C TYR A 103 8.22 -18.69 -3.12
N ALA A 104 7.38 -19.72 -3.19
CA ALA A 104 7.65 -21.04 -2.63
C ALA A 104 8.72 -21.81 -3.42
N GLU A 105 8.80 -21.60 -4.74
CA GLU A 105 9.81 -22.25 -5.61
C GLU A 105 11.18 -21.55 -5.61
N GLY A 106 11.36 -20.44 -4.87
CA GLY A 106 12.65 -19.76 -4.76
C GLY A 106 13.08 -19.10 -6.07
N GLY A 107 12.49 -17.94 -6.37
CA GLY A 107 12.69 -17.18 -7.61
C GLY A 107 14.12 -17.19 -8.16
N SER A 108 14.29 -17.84 -9.31
CA SER A 108 15.45 -17.70 -10.18
C SER A 108 14.96 -17.37 -11.59
N TYR A 109 15.20 -16.13 -12.03
CA TYR A 109 15.46 -15.88 -13.44
C TYR A 109 16.72 -15.04 -13.55
N GLY A 110 17.85 -15.76 -13.59
CA GLY A 110 19.02 -15.30 -14.32
C GLY A 110 18.64 -15.17 -15.79
N GLY A 111 18.90 -13.99 -16.35
CA GLY A 111 18.66 -13.72 -17.76
C GLY A 111 19.40 -14.70 -18.66
N ARG A 112 18.83 -14.96 -19.83
CA ARG A 112 19.59 -15.47 -20.96
C ARG A 112 19.12 -14.75 -22.22
N ALA A 113 19.95 -13.80 -22.62
CA ALA A 113 20.11 -13.47 -24.02
C ALA A 113 20.66 -14.71 -24.73
N ALA A 114 20.01 -15.10 -25.81
CA ALA A 114 20.59 -15.72 -27.00
C ALA A 114 19.58 -15.57 -28.14
#